data_AF-A0AAD9P3L8-F1
#
_entry.id   AF-A0AAD9P3L8-F1
#
_cell.length_a   1.000
_cell.length_b   1.000
_cell.length_c   1.000
_cell.angle_alpha   90.00
_cell.angle_beta   90.00
_cell.angle_gamma   90.00
#
_symmetry.space_group_name_H-M   'P 1'
#
loop_
_entity.id
_entity.type
_entity.pdbx_description
1 polymer ?
#
loop_
_entity_poly.entity_id
_entity_poly.type
_entity_poly.pdbx_seq_one_letter_code
_entity_poly.pdbx_strand_id
1 'polypeptide(L)'
;MLGRRGAPFAQIWLETYRSPDLSLAYGFESVRKAHNLSTLFPHLVHVEERSLAQPDYRHTELLYRDSYDWSANYAVHVMGETKAKIPTDGESLKGYDCVLGEVMRLVYFGDPKLLSNDTWKGMT
;
A
#
# COMPACT_ATOMS: atom_id res chain seq x y z
N MET A 1 0.76 -19.14 0.62
CA MET A 1 1.14 -18.35 1.81
C MET A 1 2.15 -17.31 1.36
N LEU A 2 1.81 -16.02 1.42
CA LEU A 2 2.61 -14.92 0.84
C LEU A 2 3.78 -14.43 1.73
N GLY A 3 3.98 -15.07 2.87
CA GLY A 3 5.15 -14.90 3.73
C GLY A 3 5.10 -15.86 4.92
N ARG A 4 6.27 -16.32 5.39
CA ARG A 4 6.41 -17.12 6.61
C ARG A 4 7.35 -16.44 7.58
N ARG A 5 7.11 -16.57 8.89
CA ARG A 5 8.07 -16.14 9.91
C ARG A 5 9.41 -16.85 9.66
N GLY A 6 10.50 -16.08 9.66
CA GLY A 6 11.82 -16.62 9.38
C GLY A 6 12.04 -17.03 7.92
N ALA A 7 11.33 -16.43 6.96
CA ALA A 7 11.63 -16.60 5.55
C ALA A 7 13.10 -16.25 5.27
N PRO A 8 13.89 -17.12 4.62
CA PRO A 8 15.32 -16.87 4.38
C PRO A 8 15.58 -15.54 3.66
N PHE A 9 14.75 -15.20 2.66
CA PHE A 9 14.84 -13.91 1.97
C PHE A 9 14.71 -12.72 2.92
N ALA A 10 13.72 -12.75 3.83
CA ALA A 10 13.49 -11.68 4.80
C ALA A 10 14.62 -11.55 5.82
N GLN A 11 15.27 -12.67 6.19
CA GLN A 11 16.45 -12.64 7.05
C GLN A 11 17.64 -11.99 6.35
N ILE A 12 17.95 -12.40 5.11
CA ILE A 12 19.02 -11.80 4.31
C ILE A 12 18.80 -10.30 4.14
N TRP A 13 17.57 -9.90 3.81
CA TRP A 13 17.23 -8.50 3.67
C TRP A 13 17.33 -7.73 5.00
N LEU A 14 16.89 -8.32 6.12
CA LEU A 14 17.05 -7.70 7.44
C LEU A 14 18.52 -7.47 7.81
N GLU A 15 19.42 -8.41 7.47
CA GLU A 15 20.85 -8.24 7.73
C GLU A 15 21.46 -7.05 6.98
N THR A 16 20.91 -6.65 5.82
CA THR A 16 21.42 -5.48 5.10
C THR A 16 21.20 -4.17 5.85
N TYR A 17 20.23 -4.14 6.78
CA TYR A 17 19.96 -3.01 7.65
C TYR A 17 20.88 -2.92 8.88
N ARG A 18 21.78 -3.89 9.10
CA ARG A 18 22.74 -3.83 10.22
C ARG A 18 24.05 -3.14 9.87
N SER A 19 24.21 -2.70 8.61
CA SER A 19 25.39 -1.97 8.17
C SER A 19 25.46 -0.59 8.86
N PRO A 20 26.62 -0.12 9.33
CA PRO A 20 26.74 1.18 10.02
C PRO A 20 26.46 2.40 9.12
N ASP A 21 26.28 2.22 7.81
CA ASP A 21 26.12 3.29 6.82
C ASP A 21 24.65 3.60 6.46
N LEU A 22 23.72 3.44 7.41
CA LEU A 22 22.29 3.69 7.22
C LEU A 22 21.91 5.17 7.16
N SER A 23 22.89 6.07 7.28
CA SER A 23 22.65 7.50 7.43
C SER A 23 22.09 8.15 6.16
N LEU A 24 22.08 7.46 5.02
CA LEU A 24 21.64 8.04 3.75
C LEU A 24 20.75 7.06 2.95
N ALA A 25 19.50 7.48 2.79
CA ALA A 25 18.48 7.00 1.85
C ALA A 25 17.69 5.73 2.23
N TYR A 26 16.65 5.91 3.04
CA TYR A 26 15.53 4.95 3.22
C TYR A 26 15.07 4.33 1.89
N GLY A 27 14.97 5.13 0.81
CA GLY A 27 14.59 4.64 -0.52
C GLY A 27 15.61 3.69 -1.19
N PHE A 28 16.90 3.86 -0.93
CA PHE A 28 17.93 2.96 -1.47
C PHE A 28 17.88 1.60 -0.77
N GLU A 29 17.74 1.62 0.56
CA GLU A 29 17.75 0.41 1.38
C GLU A 29 16.43 -0.38 1.29
N SER A 30 15.28 0.31 1.28
CA SER A 30 13.96 -0.34 1.27
C SER A 30 13.52 -0.85 -0.11
N VAL A 31 14.02 -0.25 -1.19
CA VAL A 31 13.57 -0.61 -2.55
C VAL A 31 14.70 -1.26 -3.34
N ARG A 32 15.85 -0.56 -3.47
CA ARG A 32 16.92 -0.99 -4.38
C ARG A 32 17.67 -2.22 -3.85
N LYS A 33 17.95 -2.32 -2.55
CA LYS A 33 18.54 -3.54 -1.98
C LYS A 33 17.61 -4.74 -2.07
N ALA A 34 16.32 -4.56 -1.75
CA ALA A 34 15.33 -5.63 -1.87
C ALA A 34 15.28 -6.19 -3.31
N HIS A 35 15.24 -5.28 -4.30
CA HIS A 35 15.29 -5.66 -5.72
C HIS A 35 16.61 -6.36 -6.09
N ASN A 36 17.76 -5.83 -5.67
CA ASN A 36 19.04 -6.48 -5.96
C ASN A 36 19.11 -7.88 -5.33
N LEU A 37 18.63 -8.04 -4.09
CA LEU A 37 18.56 -9.34 -3.43
C LEU A 37 17.61 -10.30 -4.15
N SER A 38 16.48 -9.84 -4.69
CA SER A 38 15.58 -10.71 -5.46
C SER A 38 16.22 -11.20 -6.75
N THR A 39 17.08 -10.39 -7.39
CA THR A 39 17.87 -10.83 -8.54
C THR A 39 18.98 -11.82 -8.18
N LEU A 40 19.59 -11.70 -6.99
CA LEU A 40 20.64 -12.61 -6.51
C LEU A 40 20.09 -13.93 -5.95
N PHE A 41 18.91 -13.88 -5.33
CA PHE A 41 18.26 -15.00 -4.67
C PHE A 41 16.84 -15.25 -5.21
N PRO A 42 16.65 -15.44 -6.53
CA PRO A 42 15.32 -15.57 -7.14
C PRO A 42 14.57 -16.83 -6.68
N HIS A 43 15.28 -17.83 -6.13
CA HIS A 43 14.68 -19.03 -5.58
C HIS A 43 14.10 -18.84 -4.16
N LEU A 44 14.37 -17.70 -3.51
CA LEU A 44 13.88 -17.40 -2.16
C LEU A 44 12.66 -16.47 -2.14
N VAL A 45 12.31 -15.87 -3.28
CA VAL A 45 11.22 -14.90 -3.40
C VAL A 45 10.57 -14.95 -4.78
N HIS A 46 9.25 -14.81 -4.83
CA HIS A 46 8.52 -14.53 -6.08
C HIS A 46 8.42 -13.01 -6.26
N VAL A 47 8.84 -12.50 -7.42
CA VAL A 47 8.65 -11.09 -7.80
C VAL A 47 7.50 -11.03 -8.77
N GLU A 48 6.43 -10.35 -8.36
CA GLU A 48 5.24 -10.18 -9.19
C GLU A 48 5.26 -8.81 -9.87
N GLU A 49 5.52 -8.79 -11.18
CA GLU A 49 5.69 -7.54 -11.92
C GLU A 49 4.40 -7.00 -12.54
N ARG A 50 3.37 -7.84 -12.74
CA ARG A 50 2.26 -7.51 -13.63
C ARG A 50 0.90 -7.49 -12.96
N SER A 51 0.69 -8.28 -11.91
CA SER A 51 -0.65 -8.43 -11.31
C SER A 51 -0.90 -7.62 -10.04
N LEU A 52 0.10 -6.92 -9.49
CA LEU A 52 -0.05 -6.13 -8.26
C LEU A 52 -0.21 -4.62 -8.48
N ALA A 53 0.06 -4.12 -9.68
CA ALA A 53 0.47 -2.73 -9.84
C ALA A 53 -0.66 -1.75 -10.19
N GLN A 54 -1.95 -2.11 -10.16
CA GLN A 54 -3.01 -1.18 -10.58
C GLN A 54 -4.11 -1.01 -9.53
N PRO A 55 -4.49 0.22 -9.17
CA PRO A 55 -3.88 1.50 -9.56
C PRO A 55 -2.48 1.72 -8.91
N ASP A 56 -1.50 2.18 -9.69
CA ASP A 56 -0.18 2.64 -9.18
C ASP A 56 -0.12 4.15 -8.95
N TYR A 57 1.08 4.66 -8.61
CA TYR A 57 1.35 6.09 -8.38
C TYR A 57 1.00 7.01 -9.56
N ARG A 58 0.77 6.48 -10.77
CA ARG A 58 0.33 7.26 -11.93
C ARG A 58 -1.19 7.43 -11.99
N HIS A 59 -1.91 6.66 -11.18
CA HIS A 59 -3.37 6.58 -11.16
C HIS A 59 -3.93 7.02 -9.81
N THR A 60 -3.32 8.03 -9.20
CA THR A 60 -3.68 8.49 -7.85
C THR A 60 -5.15 8.90 -7.75
N GLU A 61 -5.72 9.46 -8.81
CA GLU A 61 -7.14 9.80 -8.90
C GLU A 61 -8.06 8.59 -8.68
N LEU A 62 -7.69 7.40 -9.19
CA LEU A 62 -8.44 6.16 -8.94
C LEU A 62 -8.41 5.74 -7.47
N LEU A 63 -7.37 6.11 -6.72
CA LEU A 63 -7.26 5.82 -5.30
C LEU A 63 -8.04 6.83 -4.45
N TYR A 64 -7.97 8.12 -4.77
CA TYR A 64 -8.45 9.19 -3.88
C TYR A 64 -9.78 9.83 -4.28
N ARG A 65 -10.29 9.57 -5.50
CA ARG A 65 -11.47 10.24 -6.05
C ARG A 65 -12.46 9.31 -6.74
N ASP A 66 -11.98 8.29 -7.42
CA ASP A 66 -12.83 7.37 -8.18
C ASP A 66 -12.95 5.99 -7.52
N SER A 67 -13.72 5.12 -8.17
CA SER A 67 -13.86 3.69 -7.86
C SER A 67 -13.08 2.85 -8.87
N TYR A 68 -12.53 1.73 -8.40
CA TYR A 68 -11.82 0.74 -9.21
C TYR A 68 -11.99 -0.63 -8.57
N ASP A 69 -12.16 -1.67 -9.36
CA ASP A 69 -12.24 -3.04 -8.83
C ASP A 69 -10.85 -3.52 -8.39
N TRP A 70 -10.60 -3.40 -7.09
CA TRP A 70 -9.36 -3.84 -6.44
C TRP A 70 -9.46 -5.26 -5.86
N SER A 71 -10.47 -6.06 -6.24
CA SER A 71 -10.66 -7.43 -5.71
C SER A 71 -9.48 -8.38 -5.99
N ALA A 72 -8.72 -8.10 -7.05
CA ALA A 72 -7.50 -8.84 -7.40
C ALA A 72 -6.25 -8.31 -6.67
N ASN A 73 -6.32 -7.17 -5.98
CA ASN A 73 -5.18 -6.55 -5.31
C ASN A 73 -4.95 -7.21 -3.96
N TYR A 74 -3.73 -7.74 -3.77
CA TYR A 74 -3.34 -8.32 -2.49
C TYR A 74 -2.74 -7.29 -1.51
N ALA A 75 -2.22 -6.17 -2.02
CA ALA A 75 -1.63 -5.11 -1.22
C ALA A 75 -1.82 -3.74 -1.89
N VAL A 76 -1.94 -2.69 -1.07
CA VAL A 76 -2.01 -1.30 -1.51
C VAL A 76 -1.01 -0.49 -0.69
N HIS A 77 -0.16 0.29 -1.34
CA HIS A 77 0.75 1.23 -0.69
C HIS A 77 0.23 2.65 -0.93
N VAL A 78 -0.14 3.32 0.16
CA VAL A 78 -0.68 4.69 0.14
C VAL A 78 0.40 5.64 0.64
N MET A 79 0.83 6.58 -0.19
CA MET A 79 1.73 7.65 0.25
C MET A 79 0.91 8.78 0.88
N GLY A 80 1.29 9.23 2.08
CA GLY A 80 0.54 10.27 2.82
C GLY A 80 0.69 11.69 2.25
N GLU A 81 1.73 11.94 1.46
CA GLU A 81 1.98 13.23 0.80
C GLU A 81 1.16 13.37 -0.49
N THR A 82 -0.17 13.29 -0.38
CA THR A 82 -1.04 13.57 -1.53
C THR A 82 -1.71 14.92 -1.35
N LYS A 83 -2.09 15.54 -2.48
CA LYS A 83 -2.96 16.73 -2.46
C LYS A 83 -4.39 16.40 -2.04
N ALA A 84 -4.72 15.12 -1.82
CA ALA A 84 -6.04 14.70 -1.41
C ALA A 84 -6.22 14.90 0.11
N LYS A 85 -7.35 15.50 0.50
CA LYS A 85 -7.74 15.59 1.91
C LYS A 85 -8.30 14.23 2.33
N ILE A 86 -7.42 13.39 2.90
CA ILE A 86 -7.81 12.08 3.45
C ILE A 86 -8.48 12.31 4.81
N PRO A 87 -9.69 11.77 5.05
CA PRO A 87 -10.32 11.83 6.36
C PRO A 87 -9.44 11.23 7.46
N THR A 88 -9.41 11.88 8.62
CA THR A 88 -8.61 11.44 9.77
C THR A 88 -9.45 10.86 10.91
N ASP A 89 -10.77 10.93 10.79
CA ASP A 89 -11.73 10.42 11.76
C ASP A 89 -12.67 9.38 11.14
N GLY A 90 -13.17 8.48 11.97
CA GLY A 90 -13.98 7.34 11.51
C GLY A 90 -15.35 7.72 10.96
N GLU A 91 -15.93 8.85 11.38
CA GLU A 91 -17.23 9.29 10.87
C GLU A 91 -17.11 9.83 9.44
N SER A 92 -16.16 10.73 9.21
CA SER A 92 -15.85 11.24 7.87
C SER A 92 -15.44 10.13 6.90
N LEU A 93 -14.82 9.05 7.41
CA LEU A 93 -14.41 7.90 6.59
C LEU A 93 -15.60 7.11 6.02
N LYS A 94 -16.73 7.04 6.74
CA LYS A 94 -17.94 6.38 6.24
C LYS A 94 -18.45 7.06 4.97
N GLY A 95 -18.30 8.37 4.84
CA GLY A 95 -18.72 9.13 3.67
C GLY A 95 -17.67 9.25 2.55
N TYR A 96 -16.48 8.66 2.69
CA TYR A 96 -15.38 8.88 1.75
C TYR A 96 -15.48 7.96 0.52
N ASP A 97 -16.17 8.42 -0.52
CA ASP A 97 -16.55 7.61 -1.67
C ASP A 97 -15.43 7.51 -2.73
N CYS A 98 -14.43 6.69 -2.44
CA CYS A 98 -13.36 6.30 -3.37
C CYS A 98 -12.72 4.98 -2.93
N VAL A 99 -11.83 4.40 -3.75
CA VAL A 99 -11.12 3.14 -3.42
C VAL A 99 -10.41 3.19 -2.08
N LEU A 100 -9.72 4.29 -1.76
CA LEU A 100 -9.05 4.40 -0.47
C LEU A 100 -10.05 4.34 0.68
N GLY A 101 -11.20 5.00 0.53
CA GLY A 101 -12.30 4.93 1.49
C GLY A 101 -12.85 3.50 1.64
N GLU A 102 -13.05 2.78 0.54
CA GLU A 102 -13.51 1.38 0.58
C GLU A 102 -12.52 0.49 1.34
N VAL A 103 -11.22 0.60 1.04
CA VAL A 103 -10.16 -0.15 1.72
C VAL A 103 -10.12 0.19 3.20
N MET A 104 -10.15 1.47 3.54
CA MET A 104 -10.12 1.92 4.93
C MET A 104 -11.38 1.45 5.70
N ARG A 105 -12.57 1.50 5.10
CA ARG A 105 -13.79 1.00 5.73
C ARG A 105 -13.75 -0.51 5.92
N LEU A 106 -13.21 -1.28 4.98
CA LEU A 106 -12.98 -2.71 5.19
C LEU A 106 -12.06 -2.95 6.40
N VAL A 107 -10.97 -2.18 6.53
CA VAL A 107 -10.02 -2.33 7.65
C VAL A 107 -10.63 -1.90 9.00
N TYR A 108 -11.33 -0.76 9.04
CA TYR A 108 -11.85 -0.18 10.28
C TYR A 108 -13.18 -0.80 10.73
N PHE A 109 -14.07 -1.14 9.79
CA PHE A 109 -15.45 -1.54 10.06
C PHE A 109 -15.79 -2.95 9.56
N GLY A 110 -14.94 -3.56 8.73
CA GLY A 110 -15.22 -4.88 8.13
C GLY A 110 -16.18 -4.83 6.94
N ASP A 111 -16.59 -3.64 6.47
CA ASP A 111 -17.50 -3.45 5.35
C ASP A 111 -17.01 -2.34 4.41
N PRO A 112 -16.57 -2.65 3.18
CA PRO A 112 -16.09 -1.64 2.23
C PRO A 112 -17.21 -0.73 1.70
N LYS A 113 -18.47 -1.18 1.78
CA LYS A 113 -19.65 -0.49 1.22
C LYS A 113 -20.38 0.36 2.25
N LEU A 114 -19.86 0.47 3.48
CA LEU A 114 -20.46 1.26 4.54
C LEU A 114 -20.42 2.76 4.18
N LEU A 115 -21.41 3.24 3.45
CA LEU A 115 -21.59 4.65 3.16
C LEU A 115 -22.59 5.25 4.16
N SER A 116 -22.19 6.27 4.92
CA SER A 116 -23.14 7.00 5.77
C SER A 116 -24.13 7.78 4.91
N ASN A 117 -25.40 7.80 5.30
CA ASN A 117 -26.42 8.64 4.64
C ASN A 117 -26.11 10.15 4.72
N ASP A 118 -25.17 10.54 5.58
CA ASP A 118 -24.56 11.86 5.58
C ASP A 118 -23.36 11.86 4.62
N THR A 119 -23.63 12.13 3.34
CA THR A 119 -22.59 12.34 2.32
C THR A 119 -21.61 13.42 2.79
N TRP A 120 -20.35 13.04 2.95
CA TRP A 120 -19.24 13.96 3.19
C TRP A 120 -19.16 14.98 2.03
N LYS A 121 -19.46 16.25 2.31
CA LYS A 121 -19.41 17.36 1.33
C LYS A 121 -18.02 17.99 1.23
N GLY A 122 -16.95 17.23 1.41
CA GLY A 122 -15.60 17.76 1.36
C GLY A 122 -15.02 17.76 -0.04
N MET A 123 -15.57 18.56 -0.96
CA MET A 123 -14.90 19.05 -2.18
C MET A 123 -15.71 20.20 -2.82
N THR A 124 -15.53 21.41 -2.29
CA THR A 124 -15.41 22.64 -3.08
C THR A 124 -14.01 23.18 -2.91
#